data_AF-A0AAN4YP40-F1
#
_entry.id   AF-A0AAN4YP40-F1
#
_cell.length_a   1.000
_cell.length_b   1.000
_cell.length_c   1.000
_cell.angle_alpha   90.00
_cell.angle_beta   90.00
_cell.angle_gamma   90.00
#
_symmetry.space_group_name_H-M   'P 1'
#
loop_
_entity.id
_entity.type
_entity.pdbx_description
1 polymer ?
#
loop_
_entity_poly.entity_id
_entity_poly.type
_entity_poly.pdbx_seq_one_letter_code
_entity_poly.pdbx_strand_id
1 'polypeptide(L)'
;MDSSDPVIASYDVYLTDSEISRYVLQYLDRLPDYPYDDRHGQKPTSFRLKPKTGLVEVDVPINTRMNYDVNKGLKYGDALKKSRSSQEGGAFGMAGGFSGGSLASGNKVKMEAGGDVEMGGMGNGDSASLLRVQTLGGRIKIPEEGDPVYMLAAFRGSELLR
;
A
#
# COMPACT_ATOMS: atom_id res chain seq x y z
N MET A 1 7.81 -47.92 -29.59
CA MET A 1 7.20 -47.50 -28.32
C MET A 1 8.28 -46.73 -27.59
N ASP A 2 8.25 -45.41 -27.70
CA ASP A 2 9.30 -44.56 -27.14
C ASP A 2 9.26 -44.60 -25.61
N SER A 3 10.45 -44.77 -25.03
CA SER A 3 10.73 -44.93 -23.62
C SER A 3 10.12 -43.81 -22.78
N SER A 4 9.33 -44.19 -21.77
CA SER A 4 8.78 -43.30 -20.74
C SER A 4 9.86 -42.38 -20.16
N ASP A 5 9.53 -41.10 -20.06
CA ASP A 5 10.32 -40.07 -19.37
C ASP A 5 10.58 -40.50 -17.91
N PRO A 6 11.85 -40.67 -17.48
CA PRO A 6 12.16 -41.14 -16.14
C PRO A 6 11.89 -40.07 -15.07
N VAL A 7 11.22 -40.47 -13.99
CA VAL A 7 11.05 -39.61 -12.81
C VAL A 7 12.42 -39.38 -12.14
N ILE A 8 12.89 -38.14 -12.17
CA ILE A 8 14.19 -37.73 -11.58
C ILE A 8 14.09 -37.25 -10.12
N ALA A 9 12.87 -36.93 -9.65
CA ALA A 9 12.63 -36.47 -8.28
C ALA A 9 11.18 -36.71 -7.86
N SER A 10 10.99 -37.02 -6.58
CA SER A 10 9.69 -37.14 -5.91
C SER A 10 9.72 -36.28 -4.65
N TYR A 11 8.61 -35.60 -4.34
CA TYR A 11 8.49 -34.70 -3.20
C TYR A 11 7.22 -35.00 -2.42
N ASP A 12 7.33 -34.95 -1.10
CA ASP A 12 6.18 -35.10 -0.21
C ASP A 12 5.48 -33.74 -0.06
N VAL A 13 4.17 -33.72 -0.34
CA VAL A 13 3.35 -32.51 -0.28
C VAL A 13 2.50 -32.54 0.98
N TYR A 14 2.74 -31.59 1.88
CA TYR A 14 2.00 -31.44 3.12
C TYR A 14 1.04 -30.27 3.02
N LEU A 15 -0.25 -30.56 3.22
CA LEU A 15 -1.30 -29.55 3.32
C LEU A 15 -1.43 -29.10 4.77
N THR A 16 -1.19 -27.81 5.03
CA THR A 16 -1.37 -27.23 6.35
C THR A 16 -2.71 -26.47 6.40
N ASP A 17 -3.60 -26.88 7.29
CA ASP A 17 -4.80 -26.11 7.63
C ASP A 17 -4.41 -24.97 8.58
N SER A 18 -3.88 -23.89 8.01
CA SER A 18 -3.75 -22.63 8.73
C SER A 18 -5.00 -21.78 8.50
N GLU A 19 -5.67 -21.37 9.57
CA GLU A 19 -6.77 -20.38 9.55
C GLU A 19 -6.29 -18.96 9.17
N ILE A 20 -5.00 -18.79 8.89
CA ILE A 20 -4.38 -17.49 8.62
C ILE A 20 -4.66 -17.09 7.18
N SER A 21 -5.31 -15.93 7.00
CA SER A 21 -5.44 -15.30 5.68
C SER A 21 -4.06 -14.86 5.17
N ARG A 22 -3.62 -15.43 4.06
CA ARG A 22 -2.36 -15.08 3.40
C ARG A 22 -2.64 -14.27 2.14
N TYR A 23 -1.89 -13.19 1.95
CA TYR A 23 -2.00 -12.31 0.79
C TYR A 23 -0.65 -12.22 0.08
N VAL A 24 -0.68 -12.24 -1.24
CA VAL A 24 0.51 -11.98 -2.08
C VAL A 24 0.37 -10.59 -2.67
N LEU A 25 1.34 -9.73 -2.37
CA LEU A 25 1.40 -8.38 -2.92
C LEU A 25 2.41 -8.37 -4.07
N GLN A 26 1.96 -7.94 -5.25
CA GLN A 26 2.81 -7.82 -6.43
C GLN A 26 2.98 -6.35 -6.78
N TYR A 27 4.23 -5.92 -6.95
CA TYR A 27 4.61 -4.54 -7.25
C TYR A 27 5.06 -4.46 -8.71
N LEU A 28 4.18 -3.97 -9.60
CA LEU A 28 4.42 -3.97 -11.05
C LEU A 28 5.51 -2.97 -11.48
N ASP A 29 5.69 -1.91 -10.71
CA ASP A 29 6.66 -0.85 -10.94
C ASP A 29 8.04 -1.14 -10.31
N ARG A 30 8.19 -2.34 -9.73
CA ARG A 30 9.37 -2.69 -8.94
C ARG A 30 10.13 -3.86 -9.56
N LEU A 31 11.41 -3.64 -9.83
CA LEU A 31 12.29 -4.69 -10.35
C LEU A 31 12.59 -5.74 -9.25
N PRO A 32 12.70 -7.03 -9.61
CA PRO A 32 13.00 -8.10 -8.65
C PRO A 32 14.29 -7.90 -7.86
N ASP A 33 15.33 -7.32 -8.49
CA ASP A 33 16.65 -7.10 -7.88
C ASP A 33 16.66 -5.96 -6.84
N TYR A 34 15.61 -5.14 -6.83
CA TYR A 34 15.45 -4.04 -5.89
C TYR A 34 14.16 -4.24 -5.10
N PRO A 35 14.02 -5.25 -4.23
CA PRO A 35 12.80 -5.42 -3.46
C PRO A 35 12.56 -4.27 -2.46
N TYR A 36 11.32 -4.17 -1.95
CA TYR A 36 11.00 -3.34 -0.79
C TYR A 36 11.44 -4.05 0.49
N ASP A 37 12.67 -3.79 0.93
CA ASP A 37 13.27 -4.43 2.09
C ASP A 37 14.09 -3.45 2.96
N ASP A 38 14.63 -3.96 4.07
CA ASP A 38 15.51 -3.18 4.96
C ASP A 38 16.85 -2.82 4.31
N ARG A 39 17.36 -3.64 3.38
CA ARG A 39 18.66 -3.42 2.73
C ARG A 39 18.65 -2.16 1.87
N HIS A 40 17.50 -1.89 1.23
CA HIS A 40 17.29 -0.68 0.42
C HIS A 40 16.72 0.49 1.24
N GLY A 41 16.46 0.29 2.55
CA GLY A 41 15.83 1.30 3.41
C GLY A 41 14.38 1.60 3.04
N GLN A 42 13.70 0.64 2.40
CA GLN A 42 12.34 0.78 1.88
C GLN A 42 11.44 -0.37 2.37
N LYS A 43 11.67 -0.81 3.61
CA LYS A 43 10.81 -1.79 4.26
C LYS A 43 9.42 -1.18 4.48
N PRO A 44 8.34 -1.87 4.07
CA PRO A 44 6.98 -1.42 4.36
C PRO A 44 6.76 -1.18 5.86
N THR A 45 6.15 -0.05 6.20
CA THR A 45 5.95 0.37 7.60
C THR A 45 4.49 0.32 8.06
N SER A 46 3.54 0.43 7.13
CA SER A 46 2.11 0.35 7.43
C SER A 46 1.38 -0.40 6.32
N PHE A 47 0.36 -1.17 6.71
CA PHE A 47 -0.54 -1.89 5.82
C PHE A 47 -1.98 -1.60 6.22
N ARG A 48 -2.80 -1.19 5.25
CA ARG A 48 -4.23 -0.91 5.45
C ARG A 48 -5.04 -1.70 4.43
N LEU A 49 -6.06 -2.40 4.90
CA LEU A 49 -6.96 -3.20 4.06
C LEU A 49 -8.41 -2.88 4.40
N LYS A 50 -9.24 -2.69 3.37
CA LYS A 50 -10.70 -2.68 3.47
C LYS A 50 -11.24 -4.05 3.04
N PRO A 51 -11.61 -4.94 3.99
CA PRO A 51 -11.91 -6.34 3.67
C PRO A 51 -13.06 -6.51 2.67
N LYS A 52 -14.10 -5.67 2.77
CA LYS A 52 -15.29 -5.76 1.91
C LYS A 52 -15.03 -5.37 0.46
N THR A 53 -14.16 -4.39 0.21
CA THR A 53 -13.90 -3.86 -1.13
C THR A 53 -12.62 -4.44 -1.75
N GLY A 54 -11.79 -5.11 -0.94
CA GLY A 54 -10.48 -5.61 -1.34
C GLY A 54 -9.45 -4.49 -1.56
N LEU A 55 -9.75 -3.25 -1.19
CA LEU A 55 -8.81 -2.13 -1.39
C LEU A 55 -7.69 -2.19 -0.35
N VAL A 56 -6.44 -2.08 -0.82
CA VAL A 56 -5.23 -2.21 0.00
C VAL A 56 -4.27 -1.05 -0.22
N GLU A 57 -3.62 -0.60 0.85
CA GLU A 57 -2.60 0.44 0.85
C GLU A 57 -1.40 -0.05 1.65
N VAL A 58 -0.21 0.19 1.12
CA VAL A 58 1.07 -0.11 1.77
C VAL A 58 1.91 1.14 1.81
N ASP A 59 2.32 1.56 3.00
CA ASP A 59 3.23 2.68 3.15
C ASP A 59 4.69 2.20 3.10
N VAL A 60 5.46 2.81 2.22
CA VAL A 60 6.87 2.49 1.99
C VAL A 60 7.72 3.76 2.15
N PRO A 61 8.80 3.73 2.95
CA PRO A 61 9.70 4.87 3.08
C PRO A 61 10.40 5.21 1.75
N ILE A 62 10.58 6.50 1.49
CA ILE A 62 11.36 7.02 0.37
C ILE A 62 12.80 7.23 0.86
N ASN A 63 13.78 6.75 0.10
CA ASN A 63 15.18 6.99 0.41
C ASN A 63 15.56 8.44 0.07
N THR A 64 15.76 9.26 1.11
CA THR A 64 16.06 10.69 0.95
C THR A 64 17.55 11.00 0.77
N ARG A 65 18.45 10.01 0.74
CA ARG A 65 19.91 10.22 0.79
C ARG A 65 20.58 10.31 -0.58
N MET A 66 20.06 9.65 -1.60
CA MET A 66 20.77 9.47 -2.88
C MET A 66 20.04 10.16 -4.05
N ASN A 67 18.74 9.92 -4.22
CA ASN A 67 17.98 10.34 -5.40
C ASN A 67 16.75 11.16 -5.03
N TYR A 68 16.90 12.10 -4.09
CA TYR A 68 15.79 12.86 -3.53
C TYR A 68 16.03 14.36 -3.61
N ASP A 69 15.11 15.07 -4.27
CA ASP A 69 15.10 16.53 -4.32
C ASP A 69 14.37 17.08 -3.10
N VAL A 70 15.13 17.68 -2.18
CA VAL A 70 14.61 18.23 -0.93
C VAL A 70 13.58 19.33 -1.18
N ASN A 71 13.78 20.20 -2.17
CA ASN A 71 12.87 21.31 -2.44
C ASN A 71 11.49 20.81 -2.90
N LYS A 72 11.49 19.84 -3.82
CA LYS A 72 10.25 19.18 -4.25
C LYS A 72 9.61 18.40 -3.10
N GLY A 73 10.42 17.71 -2.31
CA GLY A 73 10.00 16.98 -1.13
C GLY A 73 9.23 17.83 -0.12
N LEU A 74 9.73 19.04 0.16
CA LEU A 74 9.08 20.01 1.03
C LEU A 74 7.78 20.54 0.41
N LYS A 75 7.81 20.92 -0.88
CA LYS A 75 6.62 21.42 -1.59
C LYS A 75 5.48 20.39 -1.60
N TYR A 76 5.78 19.13 -1.91
CA TYR A 76 4.76 18.08 -1.94
C TYR A 76 4.30 17.67 -0.55
N GLY A 77 5.21 17.58 0.41
CA GLY A 77 4.82 17.21 1.77
C GLY A 77 3.93 18.28 2.41
N ASP A 78 4.25 19.57 2.24
CA ASP A 78 3.40 20.66 2.74
C ASP A 78 2.03 20.68 2.04
N ALA A 79 1.98 20.42 0.73
CA ALA A 79 0.72 20.28 0.01
C ALA A 79 -0.12 19.10 0.53
N LEU A 80 0.51 17.95 0.81
CA LEU A 80 -0.18 16.78 1.38
C LEU A 80 -0.66 17.04 2.81
N LYS A 81 0.14 17.72 3.63
CA LYS A 81 -0.24 18.10 5.00
C LYS A 81 -1.46 19.03 4.99
N LYS A 82 -1.43 20.06 4.14
CA LYS A 82 -2.56 20.98 3.93
C LYS A 82 -3.80 20.27 3.38
N SER A 83 -3.62 19.36 2.41
CA SER A 83 -4.71 18.56 1.87
C SER A 83 -5.38 17.75 2.97
N ARG A 84 -4.60 17.06 3.80
CA ARG A 84 -5.12 16.26 4.92
C ARG A 84 -5.90 17.10 5.92
N SER A 85 -5.37 18.25 6.35
CA SER A 85 -6.07 19.15 7.28
C SER A 85 -7.34 19.74 6.66
N SER A 86 -7.33 20.07 5.37
CA SER A 86 -8.54 20.55 4.66
C SER A 86 -9.60 19.47 4.44
N GLN A 87 -9.19 18.20 4.50
CA GLN A 87 -10.04 17.03 4.24
C GLN A 87 -10.48 16.30 5.53
N GLU A 88 -10.29 16.89 6.71
CA GLU A 88 -10.79 16.38 7.99
C GLU A 88 -12.34 16.25 8.04
N GLY A 89 -13.06 16.66 6.98
CA GLY A 89 -14.50 16.41 6.76
C GLY A 89 -14.83 15.20 5.86
N GLY A 90 -13.84 14.43 5.41
CA GLY A 90 -14.03 13.20 4.65
C GLY A 90 -13.52 13.29 3.21
N ALA A 91 -12.33 12.74 2.96
CA ALA A 91 -11.84 12.49 1.61
C ALA A 91 -11.67 11.00 1.34
N PHE A 92 -12.33 10.53 0.30
CA PHE A 92 -12.09 9.23 -0.31
C PHE A 92 -11.30 9.47 -1.60
N GLY A 93 -10.05 9.03 -1.68
CA GLY A 93 -9.25 9.10 -2.91
C GLY A 93 -7.76 8.90 -2.72
N MET A 94 -7.02 8.70 -3.82
CA MET A 94 -5.58 8.39 -3.83
C MET A 94 -4.70 9.49 -3.18
N ALA A 95 -5.20 10.72 -3.06
CA ALA A 95 -4.50 11.81 -2.38
C ALA A 95 -4.79 11.88 -0.86
N GLY A 96 -5.89 11.26 -0.40
CA GLY A 96 -6.33 11.29 1.01
C GLY A 96 -6.01 10.01 1.80
N GLY A 97 -5.73 8.90 1.11
CA GLY A 97 -5.55 7.59 1.73
C GLY A 97 -6.85 7.02 2.31
N PHE A 98 -6.83 5.79 2.82
CA PHE A 98 -8.00 5.18 3.45
C PHE A 98 -8.39 5.75 4.82
N SER A 99 -7.59 6.66 5.38
CA SER A 99 -7.88 7.32 6.66
C SER A 99 -8.93 8.42 6.51
N GLY A 100 -10.15 8.02 6.14
CA GLY A 100 -11.34 8.80 6.46
C GLY A 100 -11.69 8.49 7.90
N GLY A 101 -11.47 9.46 8.80
CA GLY A 101 -12.05 9.43 10.14
C GLY A 101 -13.55 9.16 10.05
N SER A 102 -14.06 8.45 11.06
CA SER A 102 -15.47 8.12 11.23
C SER A 102 -16.39 9.24 10.74
N LEU A 103 -17.43 8.88 9.98
CA LEU A 103 -18.54 9.76 9.62
C LEU A 103 -19.11 10.38 10.90
N ALA A 104 -18.63 11.56 11.27
CA ALA A 104 -19.35 12.43 12.16
C ALA A 104 -20.55 12.96 11.37
N SER A 105 -21.69 12.30 11.59
CA SER A 105 -23.02 12.86 11.41
C SER A 105 -23.02 14.36 11.76
N GLY A 106 -23.21 15.24 10.78
CA GLY A 106 -23.40 16.66 11.07
C GLY A 106 -23.34 17.60 9.87
N ASN A 107 -24.52 17.96 9.38
CA ASN A 107 -24.86 19.22 8.71
C ASN A 107 -24.27 19.51 7.32
N LYS A 108 -25.17 19.44 6.33
CA LYS A 108 -25.11 20.22 5.09
C LYS A 108 -24.92 21.69 5.43
N VAL A 109 -23.81 22.29 5.02
CA VAL A 109 -23.70 23.75 4.87
C VAL A 109 -23.56 24.06 3.40
N LYS A 110 -24.62 24.68 2.87
CA LYS A 110 -24.68 25.34 1.56
C LYS A 110 -23.71 26.51 1.61
N MET A 111 -22.62 26.48 0.84
CA MET A 111 -21.74 27.64 0.65
C MET A 111 -22.02 28.23 -0.72
N GLU A 112 -22.72 29.36 -0.74
CA GLU A 112 -22.81 30.22 -1.92
C GLU A 112 -21.50 30.96 -2.14
N ALA A 113 -21.26 31.28 -3.40
CA ALA A 113 -20.06 31.87 -3.95
C ALA A 113 -19.74 33.28 -3.41
N GLY A 114 -18.45 33.59 -3.35
CA GLY A 114 -17.93 34.95 -3.26
C GLY A 114 -17.17 35.24 -1.98
N GLY A 115 -15.86 35.02 -2.00
CA GLY A 115 -14.99 35.41 -0.89
C GLY A 115 -13.57 34.94 -1.17
N ASP A 116 -12.72 35.91 -1.45
CA ASP A 116 -11.26 35.88 -1.53
C ASP A 116 -10.62 34.68 -0.82
N VAL A 117 -9.80 33.91 -1.54
CA VAL A 117 -9.03 32.80 -0.94
C VAL A 117 -7.92 33.44 -0.12
N GLU A 118 -8.25 33.86 1.08
CA GLU A 118 -7.32 34.39 2.06
C GLU A 118 -6.23 33.32 2.24
N MET A 119 -5.03 33.61 1.73
CA MET A 119 -3.80 32.85 1.97
C MET A 119 -3.49 32.98 3.47
N GLY A 120 -4.23 32.21 4.26
CA GLY A 120 -4.16 32.18 5.71
C GLY A 120 -2.78 31.75 6.17
N GLY A 121 -1.96 32.76 6.45
CA GLY A 121 -1.28 32.88 7.73
C GLY A 121 -0.32 31.76 8.08
N MET A 122 0.95 32.03 7.81
CA MET A 122 2.11 31.46 8.49
C MET A 122 1.88 31.38 10.01
N GLY A 123 1.40 30.23 10.49
CA GLY A 123 1.12 29.96 11.90
C GLY A 123 2.15 29.00 12.48
N ASN A 124 3.17 29.56 13.11
CA ASN A 124 4.03 28.98 14.15
C ASN A 124 4.55 27.53 14.01
N GLY A 125 5.85 27.41 13.74
CA GLY A 125 6.70 26.36 14.30
C GLY A 125 6.60 24.96 13.70
N ASP A 126 5.80 24.78 12.66
CA ASP A 126 5.64 23.47 12.04
C ASP A 126 6.79 23.19 11.08
N SER A 127 7.71 22.32 11.50
CA SER A 127 8.80 21.81 10.68
C SER A 127 8.25 21.43 9.30
N ALA A 128 8.74 22.10 8.26
CA ALA A 128 8.34 21.86 6.88
C ALA A 128 8.33 20.35 6.62
N SER A 129 7.18 19.84 6.18
CA SER A 129 6.93 18.41 6.18
C SER A 129 7.61 17.80 4.97
N LEU A 130 8.76 17.18 5.18
CA LEU A 130 9.47 16.49 4.12
C LEU A 130 8.67 15.24 3.73
N LEU A 131 8.36 15.06 2.44
CA LEU A 131 7.70 13.85 1.94
C LEU A 131 8.62 12.64 2.06
N ARG A 132 8.46 11.83 3.11
CA ARG A 132 9.33 10.68 3.41
C ARG A 132 8.71 9.32 3.13
N VAL A 133 7.42 9.28 2.79
CA VAL A 133 6.67 8.03 2.64
C VAL A 133 5.88 8.09 1.34
N GLN A 134 5.90 6.98 0.62
CA GLN A 134 5.06 6.72 -0.54
C GLN A 134 4.00 5.70 -0.14
N THR A 135 2.73 5.99 -0.44
CA THR A 135 1.63 5.04 -0.25
C THR A 135 1.35 4.34 -1.58
N LEU A 136 1.47 3.02 -1.59
CA LEU A 136 1.20 2.15 -2.73
C LEU A 136 -0.22 1.59 -2.59
N GLY A 137 -1.10 1.96 -3.52
CA GLY A 137 -2.47 1.48 -3.57
C GLY A 137 -2.61 0.25 -4.46
N GLY A 138 -3.49 -0.67 -4.06
CA GLY A 138 -3.81 -1.86 -4.82
C GLY A 138 -5.23 -2.35 -4.55
N ARG A 139 -5.62 -3.38 -5.29
CA ARG A 139 -6.88 -4.10 -5.09
C ARG A 139 -6.61 -5.59 -5.07
N ILE A 140 -7.09 -6.26 -4.04
CA ILE A 140 -7.10 -7.71 -3.93
C ILE A 140 -8.20 -8.24 -4.85
N LYS A 141 -7.84 -9.21 -5.69
CA LYS A 141 -8.82 -9.96 -6.47
C LYS A 141 -9.60 -10.86 -5.51
N ILE A 142 -10.91 -10.64 -5.40
CA ILE A 142 -11.81 -11.52 -4.66
C ILE A 142 -12.02 -12.74 -5.56
N PRO A 143 -11.80 -13.97 -5.07
CA PRO A 143 -11.97 -15.17 -5.88
C PRO A 143 -13.43 -15.31 -6.31
N GLU A 144 -13.64 -15.52 -7.61
CA GLU A 144 -14.96 -15.77 -8.21
C GLU A 144 -15.10 -17.25 -8.59
N GLU A 145 -16.34 -17.73 -8.75
CA GLU A 145 -16.58 -19.12 -9.14
C GLU A 145 -15.98 -19.39 -10.53
N GLY A 146 -15.13 -20.43 -10.62
CA GLY A 146 -14.37 -20.76 -11.83
C GLY A 146 -12.96 -20.16 -11.89
N ASP A 147 -12.56 -19.31 -10.94
CA ASP A 147 -11.18 -18.85 -10.85
C ASP A 147 -10.22 -19.97 -10.43
N PRO A 148 -8.98 -20.01 -10.96
CA PRO A 148 -7.96 -20.94 -10.50
C PRO A 148 -7.57 -20.64 -9.05
N VAL A 149 -7.41 -21.71 -8.26
CA VAL A 149 -6.95 -21.61 -6.86
C VAL A 149 -5.43 -21.54 -6.84
N TYR A 150 -4.90 -20.37 -6.47
CA TYR A 150 -3.47 -20.20 -6.24
C TYR A 150 -3.08 -20.65 -4.83
N MET A 151 -1.97 -21.38 -4.72
CA MET A 151 -1.43 -21.84 -3.44
C MET A 151 -0.03 -21.27 -3.23
N LEU A 152 0.26 -20.92 -1.98
CA LEU A 152 1.61 -20.61 -1.53
C LEU A 152 2.21 -21.88 -0.94
N ALA A 153 3.48 -22.14 -1.27
CA ALA A 153 4.21 -23.25 -0.71
C ALA A 153 5.65 -22.83 -0.39
N ALA A 154 6.22 -23.45 0.64
CA ALA A 154 7.60 -23.31 1.04
C ALA A 154 8.31 -24.66 0.84
N PHE A 155 9.46 -24.62 0.16
CA PHE A 155 10.30 -25.80 -0.01
C PHE A 155 11.24 -25.96 1.18
N ARG A 156 11.30 -27.17 1.75
CA ARG A 156 12.27 -27.52 2.78
C ARG A 156 12.86 -28.91 2.45
N GLY A 157 14.05 -28.95 1.87
CA GLY A 157 14.67 -30.21 1.48
C GLY A 157 13.88 -30.91 0.37
N SER A 158 13.36 -32.11 0.65
CA SER A 158 12.45 -32.86 -0.24
C SER A 158 10.97 -32.69 0.11
N GLU A 159 10.64 -31.79 1.03
CA GLU A 159 9.27 -31.54 1.49
C GLU A 159 8.74 -30.22 0.92
N LEU A 160 7.49 -30.23 0.46
CA LEU A 160 6.73 -29.05 0.06
C LEU A 160 5.65 -28.79 1.10
N LEU A 161 5.80 -27.69 1.86
CA LEU A 161 4.87 -27.27 2.90
C LEU A 161 3.93 -26.18 2.37
N ARG A 162 2.62 -26.37 2.53
CA ARG A 162 1.61 -25.34 2.24
C ARG A 162 1.43 -24.37 3.41
#